data_AF-A0A3B8TP22-F1
#
_entry.id   AF-A0A3B8TP22-F1
#
_cell.length_a   1.000
_cell.length_b   1.000
_cell.length_c   1.000
_cell.angle_alpha   90.00
_cell.angle_beta   90.00
_cell.angle_gamma   90.00
#
_symmetry.space_group_name_H-M   'P 1'
#
loop_
_entity.id
_entity.type
_entity.pdbx_description
1 polymer ?
#
loop_
_entity_poly.entity_id
_entity_poly.type
_entity_poly.pdbx_seq_one_letter_code
_entity_poly.pdbx_strand_id
1 'polypeptide(L)'
;MPFLGLEQEDIKYVYLAFASLFAMGVALVFWKDKTKHWYAYLPFIYSPPVLLCLEWCNYELIIFFTVVLSIWICLKSTGYLRDGLAGAVMLLATCLKLFPVFGFYIFVRHSIKKSLFLLVPFALLTLLYLIINKPYIELVRENTPWSPYISFGVPVLPNNIAMAIDKSAVMLPAYLILVAWVLVAVCFIVGYKLACEGLPDSLIESYEAKLFRGTIAIFIGCYLLGSNFDYRLIFLIPALPFIFRLLREGTIAKWIPSSFLALMFVAMWLTEA
;
A
#
# COMPACT_ATOMS: atom_id res chain seq x y z
N MET A 1 -24.14 0.59 -17.87
CA MET A 1 -23.65 -0.80 -17.79
C MET A 1 -24.74 -1.78 -18.25
N PRO A 2 -25.18 -1.75 -19.53
CA PRO A 2 -26.34 -2.54 -19.96
C PRO A 2 -26.05 -4.06 -19.97
N PHE A 3 -24.78 -4.44 -20.17
CA PHE A 3 -24.34 -5.84 -20.18
C PHE A 3 -24.50 -6.54 -18.82
N LEU A 4 -24.50 -5.80 -17.72
CA LEU A 4 -24.73 -6.33 -16.37
C LEU A 4 -26.20 -6.22 -15.94
N GLY A 5 -27.07 -5.64 -16.78
CA GLY A 5 -28.46 -5.36 -16.43
C GLY A 5 -28.64 -4.29 -15.34
N LEU A 6 -27.59 -3.50 -15.04
CA LEU A 6 -27.65 -2.48 -14.00
C LEU A 6 -28.24 -1.17 -14.54
N GLU A 7 -29.28 -0.68 -13.88
CA GLU A 7 -29.90 0.61 -14.13
C GLU A 7 -29.20 1.73 -13.33
N GLN A 8 -29.50 2.99 -13.65
CA GLN A 8 -28.95 4.12 -12.88
C GLN A 8 -29.34 4.06 -11.40
N GLU A 9 -30.52 3.52 -11.08
CA GLU A 9 -30.98 3.34 -9.72
C GLU A 9 -30.13 2.34 -8.92
N ASP A 10 -29.43 1.42 -9.59
CA ASP A 10 -28.60 0.40 -8.94
C ASP A 10 -27.22 0.92 -8.52
N ILE A 11 -26.79 2.06 -9.07
CA ILE A 11 -25.48 2.67 -8.77
C ILE A 11 -25.33 2.93 -7.27
N LYS A 12 -26.41 3.31 -6.58
CA LYS A 12 -26.41 3.52 -5.12
C LYS A 12 -26.04 2.25 -4.34
N TYR A 13 -26.44 1.07 -4.82
CA TYR A 13 -26.11 -0.20 -4.18
C TYR A 13 -24.66 -0.59 -4.42
N VAL A 14 -24.12 -0.31 -5.60
CA VAL A 14 -22.70 -0.52 -5.91
C VAL A 14 -21.84 0.37 -5.01
N TYR A 15 -22.19 1.66 -4.90
CA TYR A 15 -21.50 2.59 -3.99
C TYR A 15 -21.55 2.11 -2.54
N LEU A 16 -22.74 1.73 -2.06
CA LEU A 16 -22.92 1.22 -0.70
C LEU A 16 -22.07 -0.04 -0.47
N ALA A 17 -22.01 -0.96 -1.43
CA ALA A 17 -21.19 -2.16 -1.33
C ALA A 17 -19.69 -1.84 -1.23
N PHE A 18 -19.17 -0.95 -2.07
CA PHE A 18 -17.74 -0.59 -2.08
C PHE A 18 -17.35 0.15 -0.80
N ALA A 19 -18.17 1.13 -0.38
CA ALA A 19 -17.96 1.84 0.88
C ALA A 19 -18.04 0.90 2.09
N SER A 20 -18.95 -0.07 2.08
CA SER A 20 -19.08 -1.07 3.15
C SER A 20 -17.85 -1.98 3.23
N LEU A 21 -17.35 -2.46 2.09
CA LEU A 21 -16.13 -3.27 2.05
C LEU A 21 -14.91 -2.49 2.55
N PHE A 22 -14.78 -1.23 2.16
CA PHE A 22 -13.73 -0.35 2.69
C PHE A 22 -13.85 -0.16 4.21
N ALA A 23 -15.04 0.16 4.71
CA ALA A 23 -15.29 0.32 6.14
C ALA A 23 -14.99 -0.97 6.93
N MET A 24 -15.36 -2.14 6.39
CA MET A 24 -14.98 -3.44 6.95
C MET A 24 -13.46 -3.63 6.97
N GLY A 25 -12.76 -3.25 5.89
CA GLY A 25 -11.31 -3.27 5.81
C GLY A 25 -10.66 -2.40 6.88
N VAL A 26 -11.14 -1.16 7.04
CA VAL A 26 -10.70 -0.23 8.10
C VAL A 26 -10.96 -0.83 9.49
N ALA A 27 -12.14 -1.39 9.73
CA ALA A 27 -12.45 -2.06 11.00
C ALA A 27 -11.50 -3.24 11.28
N LEU A 28 -11.12 -4.02 10.26
CA LEU A 28 -10.13 -5.08 10.40
C LEU A 28 -8.73 -4.53 10.72
N VAL A 29 -8.30 -3.43 10.09
CA VAL A 29 -7.01 -2.77 10.39
C VAL A 29 -6.93 -2.41 11.87
N PHE A 30 -7.97 -1.78 12.42
CA PHE A 30 -7.97 -1.28 13.79
C PHE A 30 -8.53 -2.28 14.82
N TRP A 31 -8.86 -3.51 14.41
CA TRP A 31 -9.53 -4.52 15.25
C TRP A 31 -8.86 -4.77 16.60
N LYS A 32 -7.52 -4.79 16.63
CA LYS A 32 -6.74 -5.05 17.87
C LYS A 32 -6.24 -3.77 18.54
N ASP A 33 -6.40 -2.62 17.91
CA ASP A 33 -5.89 -1.38 18.46
C ASP A 33 -6.82 -0.86 19.56
N LYS A 34 -6.29 -0.79 20.78
CA LYS A 34 -7.00 -0.32 21.97
C LYS A 34 -6.62 1.12 22.33
N THR A 35 -6.03 1.87 21.40
CA THR A 35 -5.66 3.27 21.67
C THR A 35 -6.88 4.11 22.02
N LYS A 36 -6.74 4.96 23.04
CA LYS A 36 -7.74 5.99 23.37
C LYS A 36 -7.77 7.12 22.33
N HIS A 37 -6.73 7.22 21.51
CA HIS A 37 -6.53 8.29 20.53
C HIS A 37 -6.97 7.88 19.11
N TRP A 38 -8.08 7.13 18.99
CA TRP A 38 -8.57 6.65 17.69
C TRP A 38 -8.87 7.80 16.71
N TYR A 39 -9.20 8.98 17.23
CA TYR A 39 -9.42 10.19 16.45
C TYR A 39 -8.19 10.62 15.64
N ALA A 40 -6.98 10.22 16.05
CA ALA A 40 -5.74 10.49 15.31
C ALA A 40 -5.69 9.78 13.95
N TYR A 41 -6.53 8.77 13.72
CA TYR A 41 -6.65 8.08 12.44
C TYR A 41 -7.57 8.78 11.44
N LEU A 42 -8.50 9.62 11.92
CA LEU A 42 -9.52 10.24 11.07
C LEU A 42 -8.93 11.08 9.93
N PRO A 43 -7.87 11.89 10.13
CA PRO A 43 -7.30 12.65 9.01
C PRO A 43 -6.73 11.78 7.89
N PHE A 44 -6.36 10.53 8.17
CA PHE A 44 -5.87 9.60 7.16
C PHE A 44 -7.03 8.86 6.47
N ILE A 45 -8.05 8.46 7.24
CA ILE A 45 -9.25 7.78 6.74
C ILE A 45 -10.11 8.71 5.88
N TYR A 46 -10.17 10.00 6.20
CA TYR A 46 -10.91 11.02 5.45
C TYR A 46 -10.00 11.90 4.58
N SER A 47 -8.83 11.40 4.21
CA SER A 47 -7.91 12.12 3.34
C SER A 47 -8.41 12.17 1.88
N PRO A 48 -7.99 13.17 1.08
CA PRO A 48 -8.35 13.28 -0.33
C PRO A 48 -8.20 11.98 -1.15
N PRO A 49 -7.12 11.18 -1.05
CA PRO A 49 -7.02 9.89 -1.74
C PRO A 49 -8.15 8.90 -1.44
N VAL A 50 -8.62 8.86 -0.19
CA VAL A 50 -9.72 7.98 0.22
C VAL A 50 -11.04 8.50 -0.32
N LEU A 51 -11.28 9.81 -0.19
CA LEU A 51 -12.49 10.46 -0.70
C LEU A 51 -12.60 10.29 -2.22
N LEU A 52 -11.51 10.51 -2.95
CA LEU A 52 -11.44 10.28 -4.41
C LEU A 52 -11.76 8.83 -4.78
N CYS A 53 -11.22 7.86 -4.01
CA CYS A 53 -11.54 6.44 -4.17
C CYS A 53 -13.04 6.15 -3.96
N LEU A 54 -13.66 6.80 -2.97
CA LEU A 54 -15.09 6.64 -2.68
C LEU A 54 -15.96 7.31 -3.74
N GLU A 55 -15.71 8.59 -4.07
CA GLU A 55 -16.44 9.36 -5.07
C GLU A 55 -16.48 8.66 -6.43
N TRP A 56 -15.36 8.07 -6.85
CA TRP A 56 -15.27 7.35 -8.12
C TRP A 56 -15.69 5.89 -8.03
N CYS A 57 -16.14 5.42 -6.85
CA CYS A 57 -16.48 4.03 -6.58
C CYS A 57 -15.38 3.08 -7.09
N ASN A 58 -14.14 3.39 -6.74
CA ASN A 58 -12.98 2.75 -7.33
C ASN A 58 -12.80 1.33 -6.77
N TYR A 59 -12.51 0.34 -7.62
CA TYR A 59 -12.35 -1.05 -7.21
C TYR A 59 -11.13 -1.27 -6.30
N GLU A 60 -10.24 -0.28 -6.22
CA GLU A 60 -9.19 -0.16 -5.21
C GLU A 60 -9.71 -0.31 -3.77
N LEU A 61 -10.97 0.07 -3.50
CA LEU A 61 -11.64 -0.18 -2.22
C LEU A 61 -11.85 -1.66 -1.94
N ILE A 62 -12.21 -2.44 -2.97
CA ILE A 62 -12.32 -3.90 -2.89
C ILE A 62 -10.93 -4.50 -2.67
N ILE A 63 -9.94 -4.07 -3.45
CA ILE A 63 -8.55 -4.56 -3.33
C ILE A 63 -8.02 -4.28 -1.92
N PHE A 64 -8.27 -3.09 -1.37
CA PHE A 64 -7.91 -2.74 0.00
C PHE A 64 -8.49 -3.73 1.01
N PHE A 65 -9.80 -3.98 0.95
CA PHE A 65 -10.47 -4.94 1.81
C PHE A 65 -9.87 -6.35 1.66
N THR A 66 -9.71 -6.83 0.43
CA THR A 66 -9.21 -8.18 0.13
C THR A 66 -7.77 -8.36 0.64
N VAL A 67 -6.91 -7.37 0.49
CA VAL A 67 -5.53 -7.36 1.02
C VAL A 67 -5.54 -7.43 2.54
N VAL A 68 -6.29 -6.55 3.21
CA VAL A 68 -6.36 -6.52 4.67
C VAL A 68 -6.94 -7.84 5.20
N LEU A 69 -7.97 -8.38 4.55
CA LEU A 69 -8.56 -9.66 4.89
C LEU A 69 -7.57 -10.81 4.75
N SER A 70 -6.80 -10.86 3.66
CA SER A 70 -5.74 -11.86 3.47
C SER A 70 -4.72 -11.83 4.61
N ILE A 71 -4.22 -10.63 4.95
CA ILE A 71 -3.27 -10.45 6.05
C ILE A 71 -3.88 -10.90 7.39
N TRP A 72 -5.14 -10.52 7.65
CA TRP A 72 -5.86 -10.92 8.86
C TRP A 72 -6.05 -12.44 8.98
N ILE A 73 -6.36 -13.13 7.89
CA ILE A 73 -6.47 -14.61 7.84
C ILE A 73 -5.10 -15.23 8.14
N CYS A 74 -4.05 -14.74 7.49
CA CYS A 74 -2.67 -15.20 7.68
C CYS A 74 -2.21 -15.04 9.14
N LEU A 75 -2.68 -13.99 9.82
CA LEU A 75 -2.32 -13.65 11.20
C LEU A 75 -2.91 -14.59 12.26
N LYS A 76 -4.01 -15.27 11.95
CA LYS A 76 -4.65 -16.26 12.83
C LYS A 76 -4.23 -17.69 12.51
N SER A 77 -3.27 -17.87 11.61
CA SER A 77 -2.91 -19.17 11.08
C SER A 77 -1.72 -19.79 11.80
N THR A 78 -1.88 -21.06 12.20
CA THR A 78 -0.78 -21.94 12.63
C THR A 78 -0.54 -23.08 11.62
N GLY A 79 -1.22 -23.09 10.47
CA GLY A 79 -1.24 -24.23 9.56
C GLY A 79 -1.42 -23.88 8.08
N TYR A 80 -0.97 -24.78 7.20
CA TYR A 80 -0.89 -24.57 5.76
C TYR A 80 -2.25 -24.24 5.10
N LEU A 81 -3.36 -24.77 5.62
CA LEU A 81 -4.68 -24.54 5.03
C LEU A 81 -5.10 -23.05 5.11
N ARG A 82 -4.91 -22.42 6.26
CA ARG A 82 -5.25 -21.00 6.45
C ARG A 82 -4.28 -20.09 5.70
N ASP A 83 -3.00 -20.44 5.65
CA ASP A 83 -2.02 -19.71 4.84
C ASP A 83 -2.35 -19.83 3.34
N GLY A 84 -2.78 -21.01 2.88
CA GLY A 84 -3.29 -21.22 1.53
C GLY A 84 -4.53 -20.39 1.23
N LEU A 85 -5.50 -20.33 2.16
CA LEU A 85 -6.68 -19.47 2.02
C LEU A 85 -6.31 -17.99 1.95
N ALA A 86 -5.44 -17.52 2.85
CA ALA A 86 -4.95 -16.14 2.82
C ALA A 86 -4.25 -15.83 1.48
N GLY A 87 -3.40 -16.75 0.99
CA GLY A 87 -2.72 -16.60 -0.29
C GLY A 87 -3.69 -16.61 -1.47
N ALA A 88 -4.74 -17.43 -1.43
CA ALA A 88 -5.80 -17.41 -2.45
C ALA A 88 -6.56 -16.07 -2.45
N VAL A 89 -6.88 -15.52 -1.27
CA VAL A 89 -7.49 -14.19 -1.14
C VAL A 89 -6.55 -13.10 -1.68
N MET A 90 -5.24 -13.16 -1.40
CA MET A 90 -4.25 -12.23 -1.99
C MET A 90 -4.14 -12.39 -3.51
N LEU A 91 -4.23 -13.62 -4.01
CA LEU A 91 -4.23 -13.90 -5.45
C LEU A 91 -5.45 -13.29 -6.12
N LEU A 92 -6.64 -13.33 -5.50
CA LEU A 92 -7.82 -12.63 -6.02
C LEU A 92 -7.58 -11.13 -6.15
N ALA A 93 -6.97 -10.49 -5.14
CA ALA A 93 -6.56 -9.08 -5.25
C ALA A 93 -5.54 -8.86 -6.38
N THR A 94 -4.60 -9.79 -6.56
CA THR A 94 -3.57 -9.77 -7.62
C THR A 94 -4.17 -9.94 -9.02
N CYS A 95 -5.24 -10.71 -9.16
CA CYS A 95 -5.97 -10.87 -10.42
C CYS A 95 -6.79 -9.62 -10.78
N LEU A 96 -7.25 -8.86 -9.79
CA LEU A 96 -7.91 -7.57 -10.02
C LEU A 96 -6.91 -6.50 -10.46
N LYS A 97 -5.70 -6.52 -9.89
CA LYS A 97 -4.60 -5.64 -10.29
C LYS A 97 -3.28 -6.25 -9.88
N LEU A 98 -2.19 -5.97 -10.59
CA LEU A 98 -0.92 -6.68 -10.36
C LEU A 98 -0.20 -6.33 -9.05
N PHE A 99 -0.31 -5.10 -8.54
CA PHE A 99 0.51 -4.63 -7.41
C PHE A 99 0.27 -5.33 -6.04
N PRO A 100 -0.89 -5.92 -5.71
CA PRO A 100 -1.06 -6.75 -4.52
C PRO A 100 -0.16 -8.00 -4.48
N VAL A 101 0.48 -8.39 -5.61
CA VAL A 101 1.46 -9.48 -5.63
C VAL A 101 2.60 -9.28 -4.63
N PHE A 102 2.98 -8.03 -4.36
CA PHE A 102 4.05 -7.73 -3.39
C PHE A 102 3.61 -8.02 -1.94
N GLY A 103 2.30 -8.11 -1.71
CA GLY A 103 1.72 -8.53 -0.43
C GLY A 103 2.02 -9.97 -0.06
N PHE A 104 2.41 -10.83 -1.01
CA PHE A 104 2.83 -12.21 -0.71
C PHE A 104 4.08 -12.29 0.19
N TYR A 105 4.81 -11.18 0.36
CA TYR A 105 5.91 -11.09 1.32
C TYR A 105 5.51 -11.53 2.75
N ILE A 106 4.24 -11.38 3.14
CA ILE A 106 3.76 -11.81 4.47
C ILE A 106 3.88 -13.33 4.70
N PHE A 107 3.98 -14.13 3.64
CA PHE A 107 4.13 -15.58 3.71
C PHE A 107 5.59 -16.02 3.84
N VAL A 108 6.54 -15.08 3.83
CA VAL A 108 7.95 -15.37 4.16
C VAL A 108 8.03 -15.66 5.65
N ARG A 109 8.39 -16.90 5.98
CA ARG A 109 8.55 -17.42 7.35
C ARG A 109 10.04 -17.72 7.62
N HIS A 110 10.37 -17.95 8.89
CA HIS A 110 11.71 -18.40 9.30
C HIS A 110 12.20 -19.66 8.56
N SER A 111 11.29 -20.58 8.21
CA SER A 111 11.65 -21.75 7.41
C SER A 111 11.52 -21.45 5.92
N ILE A 112 12.64 -21.46 5.20
CA ILE A 112 12.66 -21.31 3.75
C ILE A 112 11.80 -22.37 3.04
N LYS A 113 11.80 -23.62 3.53
CA LYS A 113 10.99 -24.70 2.94
C LYS A 113 9.49 -24.39 3.00
N LYS A 114 9.00 -23.92 4.15
CA LYS A 114 7.59 -23.53 4.32
C LYS A 114 7.23 -22.33 3.44
N SER A 115 8.13 -21.34 3.39
CA SER A 115 7.96 -20.15 2.55
C SER A 115 7.86 -20.54 1.07
N LEU A 116 8.78 -21.37 0.58
CA LEU A 116 8.76 -21.84 -0.81
C LEU A 116 7.52 -22.68 -1.12
N PHE A 117 7.11 -23.57 -0.22
CA PHE A 117 5.89 -24.37 -0.41
C PHE A 117 4.64 -23.51 -0.59
N LEU A 118 4.55 -22.38 0.11
CA LEU A 118 3.45 -21.43 -0.04
C LEU A 118 3.61 -20.51 -1.25
N LEU A 119 4.79 -19.95 -1.46
CA LEU A 119 5.03 -18.91 -2.46
C LEU A 119 5.11 -19.45 -3.90
N VAL A 120 5.69 -20.64 -4.10
CA VAL A 120 5.90 -21.19 -5.46
C VAL A 120 4.58 -21.39 -6.20
N PRO A 121 3.52 -22.01 -5.62
CA PRO A 121 2.23 -22.13 -6.30
C PRO A 121 1.63 -20.77 -6.69
N PHE A 122 1.64 -19.78 -5.80
CA PHE A 122 1.10 -18.45 -6.11
C PHE A 122 1.93 -17.70 -7.15
N ALA A 123 3.25 -17.86 -7.13
CA ALA A 123 4.13 -17.30 -8.16
C ALA A 123 3.85 -17.91 -9.53
N LEU A 124 3.69 -19.25 -9.61
CA LEU A 124 3.33 -19.94 -10.85
C LEU A 124 1.96 -19.52 -11.39
N LEU A 125 0.95 -19.40 -10.50
CA LEU A 125 -0.38 -18.94 -10.89
C LEU A 125 -0.38 -17.48 -11.35
N THR A 126 0.39 -16.62 -10.70
CA THR A 126 0.56 -15.22 -11.12
C THR A 126 1.27 -15.13 -12.47
N LEU A 127 2.31 -15.95 -12.68
CA LEU A 127 3.01 -16.01 -13.97
C LEU A 127 2.09 -16.50 -15.09
N LEU A 128 1.29 -17.55 -14.82
CA LEU A 128 0.29 -18.05 -15.76
C LEU A 128 -0.74 -16.96 -16.11
N TYR A 129 -1.25 -16.24 -15.11
CA TYR A 129 -2.14 -15.10 -15.31
C TYR A 129 -1.51 -14.03 -16.20
N LEU A 130 -0.25 -13.66 -15.96
CA LEU A 130 0.49 -12.68 -16.75
C LEU A 130 0.67 -13.12 -18.21
N ILE A 131 0.99 -14.40 -18.44
CA ILE A 131 1.16 -14.96 -19.78
C ILE A 131 -0.17 -14.91 -20.54
N ILE A 132 -1.27 -15.36 -19.91
CA ILE A 132 -2.61 -15.39 -20.52
C ILE A 132 -3.10 -13.97 -20.84
N ASN A 133 -2.88 -13.01 -19.94
CA ASN A 133 -3.41 -11.65 -20.07
C ASN A 133 -2.43 -10.65 -20.70
N LYS A 134 -1.26 -11.09 -21.18
CA LYS A 134 -0.24 -10.20 -21.74
C LYS A 134 -0.78 -9.19 -22.77
N PRO A 135 -1.59 -9.59 -23.78
CA PRO A 135 -2.09 -8.63 -24.78
C PRO A 135 -2.99 -7.56 -24.16
N TYR A 136 -3.80 -7.92 -23.16
CA TYR A 136 -4.67 -6.98 -22.46
C TYR A 136 -3.87 -6.04 -21.56
N ILE A 137 -2.82 -6.54 -20.90
CA ILE A 137 -1.93 -5.72 -20.07
C ILE A 137 -1.21 -4.68 -20.93
N GLU A 138 -0.71 -5.08 -22.10
CA GLU A 138 -0.09 -4.17 -23.07
C GLU A 138 -1.10 -3.12 -23.57
N LEU A 139 -2.31 -3.54 -23.93
CA LEU A 139 -3.38 -2.62 -24.34
C LEU A 139 -3.73 -1.60 -23.24
N VAL A 140 -3.89 -2.05 -21.99
CA VAL A 140 -4.15 -1.15 -20.86
C VAL A 140 -2.98 -0.18 -20.66
N ARG A 141 -1.73 -0.66 -20.75
CA ARG A 141 -0.55 0.18 -20.58
C ARG A 141 -0.46 1.28 -21.64
N GLU A 142 -0.78 0.99 -22.89
CA GLU A 142 -0.74 1.96 -23.99
C GLU A 142 -1.87 2.98 -23.93
N ASN A 143 -3.02 2.60 -23.39
CA ASN A 143 -4.23 3.43 -23.39
C ASN A 143 -4.55 4.09 -22.05
N THR A 144 -3.78 3.83 -20.99
CA THR A 144 -4.00 4.47 -19.68
C THR A 144 -3.31 5.84 -19.66
N PRO A 145 -4.05 6.96 -19.69
CA PRO A 145 -3.44 8.26 -19.48
C PRO A 145 -2.92 8.35 -18.04
N TRP A 146 -1.76 9.00 -17.88
CA TRP A 146 -1.24 9.34 -16.56
C TRP A 146 -0.94 10.83 -16.53
N SER A 147 -1.12 11.45 -15.35
CA SER A 147 -0.87 12.86 -15.14
C SER A 147 0.15 13.03 -14.02
N PRO A 148 1.22 13.80 -14.21
CA PRO A 148 2.26 14.01 -13.19
C PRO A 148 1.74 14.73 -11.93
N TYR A 149 0.56 15.37 -12.00
CA TYR A 149 -0.03 16.14 -10.91
C TYR A 149 -0.84 15.30 -9.92
N ILE A 150 -1.43 14.20 -10.39
CA ILE A 150 -2.33 13.33 -9.60
C ILE A 150 -1.84 11.88 -9.54
N SER A 151 -0.53 11.69 -9.73
CA SER A 151 0.10 10.38 -9.77
C SER A 151 1.41 10.37 -9.00
N PHE A 152 1.76 9.20 -8.49
CA PHE A 152 3.05 8.88 -7.91
C PHE A 152 3.68 7.66 -8.59
N GLY A 153 4.99 7.49 -8.40
CA GLY A 153 5.73 6.34 -8.94
C GLY A 153 7.10 6.70 -9.47
N VAL A 154 7.86 5.68 -9.88
CA VAL A 154 9.20 5.84 -10.48
C VAL A 154 9.26 6.89 -11.58
N PRO A 155 8.36 6.94 -12.57
CA PRO A 155 8.47 7.92 -13.67
C PRO A 155 8.06 9.34 -13.27
N VAL A 156 7.31 9.54 -12.19
CA VAL A 156 6.79 10.87 -11.82
C VAL A 156 7.91 11.79 -11.36
N LEU A 157 8.82 11.28 -10.52
CA LEU A 157 9.88 12.10 -9.93
C LEU A 157 10.86 12.64 -10.99
N PRO A 158 11.44 11.82 -11.90
CA PRO A 158 12.30 12.33 -12.97
C PRO A 158 11.58 13.31 -13.90
N ASN A 159 10.30 13.08 -14.22
CA ASN A 159 9.53 13.97 -15.08
C ASN A 159 9.26 15.33 -14.41
N ASN A 160 8.90 15.34 -13.13
CA ASN A 160 8.71 16.60 -12.39
C ASN A 160 10.03 17.37 -12.25
N ILE A 161 11.15 16.67 -12.02
CA ILE A 161 12.48 17.27 -12.00
C ILE A 161 12.82 17.84 -13.39
N ALA A 162 12.62 17.08 -14.47
CA ALA A 162 12.88 17.55 -15.83
C ALA A 162 12.04 18.78 -16.18
N MET A 163 10.75 18.80 -15.82
CA MET A 163 9.87 19.96 -16.02
C MET A 163 10.31 21.20 -15.21
N ALA A 164 10.87 21.00 -14.01
CA ALA A 164 11.39 22.09 -13.18
C ALA A 164 12.73 22.63 -13.72
N ILE A 165 13.59 21.75 -14.24
CA ILE A 165 14.88 22.10 -14.85
C ILE A 165 14.67 22.80 -16.20
N ASP A 166 13.74 22.34 -17.03
CA ASP A 166 13.44 22.99 -18.31
C ASP A 166 12.94 24.44 -18.12
N LYS A 167 12.27 24.71 -16.99
CA LYS A 167 11.86 26.06 -16.57
C LYS A 167 13.00 26.90 -15.94
N SER A 168 14.15 26.31 -15.62
CA SER A 168 15.26 27.01 -14.96
C SER A 168 16.61 26.64 -15.58
N ALA A 169 17.20 27.56 -16.35
CA ALA A 169 18.48 27.41 -17.07
C ALA A 169 19.74 27.25 -16.18
N VAL A 170 19.60 26.73 -14.97
CA VAL A 170 20.69 26.53 -14.00
C VAL A 170 20.84 25.03 -13.82
N MET A 171 22.00 24.46 -14.17
CA MET A 171 22.35 23.04 -13.98
C MET A 171 22.51 22.62 -12.50
N LEU A 172 22.36 23.56 -11.56
CA LEU A 172 22.59 23.40 -10.13
C LEU A 172 21.48 22.67 -9.31
N PRO A 173 20.19 22.60 -9.71
CA PRO A 173 19.14 21.97 -8.93
C PRO A 173 19.18 20.43 -8.90
N ALA A 174 19.52 19.78 -10.02
CA ALA A 174 19.32 18.34 -10.15
C ALA A 174 20.24 17.52 -9.23
N TYR A 175 21.51 17.92 -9.13
CA TYR A 175 22.48 17.25 -8.27
C TYR A 175 22.21 17.53 -6.79
N LEU A 176 21.76 18.74 -6.42
CA LEU A 176 21.41 19.07 -5.04
C LEU A 176 20.19 18.28 -4.58
N ILE A 177 19.19 18.11 -5.46
CA ILE A 177 18.03 17.26 -5.21
C ILE A 177 18.49 15.81 -5.03
N LEU A 178 19.34 15.28 -5.92
CA LEU A 178 19.87 13.92 -5.80
C LEU A 178 20.66 13.72 -4.49
N VAL A 179 21.54 14.65 -4.13
CA VAL A 179 22.31 14.60 -2.88
C VAL A 179 21.39 14.65 -1.67
N ALA A 180 20.38 15.53 -1.68
CA ALA A 180 19.37 15.59 -0.61
C ALA A 180 18.64 14.25 -0.46
N TRP A 181 18.28 13.59 -1.56
CA TRP A 181 17.66 12.26 -1.52
C TRP A 181 18.58 11.17 -1.01
N VAL A 182 19.85 11.17 -1.41
CA VAL A 182 20.84 10.22 -0.88
C VAL A 182 20.99 10.43 0.63
N LEU A 183 21.05 11.68 1.09
CA LEU A 183 21.11 12.00 2.52
C LEU A 183 19.85 11.56 3.26
N VAL A 184 18.66 11.77 2.70
CA VAL A 184 17.39 11.27 3.25
C VAL A 184 17.43 9.75 3.34
N ALA A 185 17.86 9.05 2.29
CA ALA A 185 17.97 7.59 2.29
C ALA A 185 18.96 7.08 3.33
N VAL A 186 20.13 7.71 3.46
CA VAL A 186 21.14 7.37 4.47
C VAL A 186 20.58 7.61 5.87
N CYS A 187 19.95 8.75 6.14
CA CYS A 187 19.29 9.03 7.41
C CYS A 187 18.21 7.98 7.72
N PHE A 188 17.40 7.58 6.74
CA PHE A 188 16.40 6.53 6.89
C PHE A 188 17.04 5.17 7.19
N ILE A 189 18.13 4.79 6.53
CA ILE A 189 18.81 3.50 6.76
C ILE A 189 19.47 3.46 8.14
N VAL A 190 20.24 4.51 8.48
CA VAL A 190 20.91 4.63 9.78
C VAL A 190 19.86 4.69 10.89
N GLY A 191 18.85 5.52 10.70
CA GLY A 191 17.73 5.61 11.60
C GLY A 191 17.03 4.25 11.76
N TYR A 192 16.71 3.56 10.67
CA TYR A 192 16.03 2.26 10.72
C TYR A 192 16.81 1.27 11.57
N LYS A 193 18.13 1.17 11.38
CA LYS A 193 18.98 0.33 12.23
C LYS A 193 18.86 0.71 13.70
N LEU A 194 18.99 2.00 14.02
CA LEU A 194 18.87 2.50 15.39
C LEU A 194 17.46 2.32 15.98
N ALA A 195 16.42 2.36 15.15
CA ALA A 195 15.02 2.17 15.57
C ALA A 195 14.67 0.71 15.77
N CYS A 196 15.31 -0.20 15.03
CA CYS A 196 15.12 -1.64 15.16
C CYS A 196 15.99 -2.26 16.25
N GLU A 197 17.11 -1.62 16.61
CA GLU A 197 17.93 -2.02 17.75
C GLU A 197 17.13 -1.93 19.06
N GLY A 198 17.00 -3.07 19.75
CA GLY A 198 16.31 -3.16 21.03
C GLY A 198 14.78 -3.24 20.95
N LEU A 199 14.18 -3.37 19.76
CA LEU A 199 12.74 -3.65 19.67
C LEU A 199 12.43 -5.06 20.19
N PRO A 200 11.41 -5.22 21.06
CA PRO A 200 10.98 -6.54 21.50
C PRO A 200 10.49 -7.39 20.33
N ASP A 201 10.85 -8.68 20.29
CA ASP A 201 10.33 -9.62 19.29
C ASP A 201 8.79 -9.65 19.25
N SER A 202 8.15 -9.43 20.40
CA SER A 202 6.68 -9.35 20.53
C SER A 202 6.07 -8.17 19.76
N LEU A 203 6.83 -7.09 19.56
CA LEU A 203 6.42 -5.96 18.73
C LEU A 203 6.64 -6.27 17.24
N ILE A 204 7.79 -6.85 16.88
CA ILE A 204 8.14 -7.19 15.49
C ILE A 204 7.17 -8.23 14.91
N GLU A 205 6.73 -9.19 15.73
CA GLU A 205 5.79 -10.24 15.35
C GLU A 205 4.32 -9.91 15.64
N SER A 206 4.04 -8.67 16.04
CA SER A 206 2.68 -8.20 16.30
C SER A 206 1.78 -8.17 15.06
N TYR A 207 0.47 -8.09 15.30
CA TYR A 207 -0.53 -7.95 14.25
C TYR A 207 -0.30 -6.69 13.41
N GLU A 208 -0.03 -5.58 14.09
CA GLU A 208 0.21 -4.27 13.49
C GLU A 208 1.48 -4.27 12.63
N ALA A 209 2.55 -4.94 13.09
CA ALA A 209 3.80 -5.05 12.33
C ALA A 209 3.64 -5.84 11.03
N LYS A 210 2.80 -6.89 11.01
CA LYS A 210 2.55 -7.67 9.79
C LYS A 210 1.64 -6.95 8.81
N LEU A 211 0.62 -6.22 9.30
CA LEU A 211 -0.15 -5.28 8.47
C LEU A 211 0.78 -4.25 7.82
N PHE A 212 1.61 -3.58 8.62
CA PHE A 212 2.62 -2.63 8.14
C PHE A 212 3.50 -3.25 7.04
N ARG A 213 4.14 -4.39 7.32
CA ARG A 213 5.03 -5.06 6.35
C ARG A 213 4.31 -5.41 5.04
N GLY A 214 3.11 -5.98 5.14
CA GLY A 214 2.33 -6.41 3.98
C GLY A 214 1.92 -5.24 3.10
N THR A 215 1.35 -4.18 3.69
CA THR A 215 0.80 -3.07 2.90
C THR A 215 1.86 -2.07 2.44
N ILE A 216 2.96 -1.92 3.18
CA ILE A 216 4.12 -1.15 2.71
C ILE A 216 4.81 -1.86 1.54
N ALA A 217 4.93 -3.21 1.56
CA ALA A 217 5.45 -3.95 0.41
C ALA A 217 4.58 -3.73 -0.85
N ILE A 218 3.26 -3.75 -0.68
CA ILE A 218 2.29 -3.42 -1.74
C ILE A 218 2.46 -1.98 -2.24
N PHE A 219 2.60 -1.01 -1.34
CA PHE A 219 2.81 0.39 -1.70
C PHE A 219 4.12 0.61 -2.46
N ILE A 220 5.23 0.07 -1.97
CA ILE A 220 6.56 0.14 -2.63
C ILE A 220 6.48 -0.53 -4.00
N GLY A 221 5.87 -1.71 -4.07
CA GLY A 221 5.70 -2.42 -5.31
C GLY A 221 4.84 -1.66 -6.33
N CYS A 222 3.76 -1.02 -5.86
CA CYS A 222 2.95 -0.11 -6.66
C CYS A 222 3.83 1.01 -7.25
N TYR A 223 4.61 1.70 -6.40
CA TYR A 223 5.54 2.75 -6.82
C TYR A 223 6.54 2.27 -7.89
N LEU A 224 7.09 1.06 -7.73
CA LEU A 224 8.07 0.47 -8.64
C LEU A 224 7.49 0.04 -9.99
N LEU A 225 6.20 -0.32 -10.05
CA LEU A 225 5.56 -0.78 -11.30
C LEU A 225 5.31 0.32 -12.33
N GLY A 226 5.38 1.60 -11.94
CA GLY A 226 5.22 2.72 -12.86
C GLY A 226 4.42 3.88 -12.27
N SER A 227 3.70 4.62 -13.10
CA SER A 227 2.80 5.70 -12.67
C SER A 227 1.51 5.13 -12.09
N ASN A 228 1.08 5.65 -10.95
CA ASN A 228 -0.15 5.26 -10.29
C ASN A 228 -0.86 6.49 -9.75
N PHE A 229 -2.18 6.51 -9.81
CA PHE A 229 -2.96 7.60 -9.24
C PHE A 229 -2.92 7.62 -7.72
N ASP A 230 -3.04 8.82 -7.15
CA ASP A 230 -2.89 9.08 -5.71
C ASP A 230 -3.93 8.39 -4.84
N TYR A 231 -5.09 8.04 -5.38
CA TYR A 231 -6.09 7.24 -4.65
C TYR A 231 -5.54 5.90 -4.14
N ARG A 232 -4.39 5.41 -4.65
CA ARG A 232 -3.73 4.20 -4.11
C ARG A 232 -2.97 4.44 -2.80
N LEU A 233 -2.86 5.67 -2.33
CA LEU A 233 -2.32 5.97 -1.01
C LEU A 233 -3.16 5.37 0.12
N ILE A 234 -4.39 4.90 -0.14
CA ILE A 234 -5.19 4.14 0.85
C ILE A 234 -4.44 2.94 1.44
N PHE A 235 -3.50 2.31 0.71
CA PHE A 235 -2.70 1.19 1.23
C PHE A 235 -1.68 1.59 2.31
N LEU A 236 -1.53 2.89 2.60
CA LEU A 236 -0.76 3.40 3.72
C LEU A 236 -1.55 3.37 5.05
N ILE A 237 -2.90 3.37 5.01
CA ILE A 237 -3.74 3.35 6.23
C ILE A 237 -3.41 2.17 7.17
N PRO A 238 -3.20 0.93 6.69
CA PRO A 238 -2.91 -0.21 7.56
C PRO A 238 -1.54 -0.13 8.26
N ALA A 239 -0.67 0.80 7.85
CA ALA A 239 0.59 1.07 8.52
C ALA A 239 0.40 1.88 9.83
N LEU A 240 -0.69 2.63 9.96
CA LEU A 240 -0.90 3.59 11.06
C LEU A 240 -0.84 2.93 12.45
N PRO A 241 -1.56 1.82 12.75
CA PRO A 241 -1.53 1.23 14.08
C PRO A 241 -0.11 0.92 14.58
N PHE A 242 0.76 0.44 13.67
CA PHE A 242 2.14 0.11 13.99
C PHE A 242 2.99 1.37 14.23
N ILE A 243 2.85 2.39 13.39
CA ILE A 243 3.58 3.66 13.54
C ILE A 243 3.24 4.33 14.87
N PHE A 244 1.95 4.42 15.21
CA PHE A 244 1.51 4.98 16.50
C PHE A 244 1.95 4.12 17.68
N ARG A 245 2.06 2.80 17.51
CA ARG A 245 2.63 1.92 18.53
C ARG A 245 4.13 2.19 18.74
N LEU A 246 4.91 2.35 17.67
CA LEU A 246 6.34 2.72 17.75
C LEU A 246 6.54 4.08 18.45
N LEU A 247 5.68 5.07 18.19
CA LEU A 247 5.74 6.38 18.85
C LEU A 247 5.49 6.29 20.37
N ARG A 248 4.60 5.37 20.79
CA ARG A 248 4.27 5.14 22.20
C ARG A 248 5.33 4.35 22.94
N GLU A 249 5.78 3.23 22.36
CA GLU A 249 6.71 2.29 23.01
C GLU A 249 8.16 2.79 23.09
N GLY A 250 8.47 3.92 22.44
CA GLY A 250 9.58 4.78 22.80
C GLY A 250 10.97 4.19 22.64
N THR A 251 11.43 4.11 21.39
CA THR A 251 12.86 3.94 21.09
C THR A 251 13.58 5.28 20.97
N ILE A 252 14.92 5.24 20.98
CA ILE A 252 15.80 6.42 20.79
C ILE A 252 15.50 7.15 19.46
N ALA A 253 14.92 6.47 18.49
CA ALA A 253 14.66 6.97 17.15
C ALA A 253 13.18 7.29 16.86
N LYS A 254 12.43 7.86 17.83
CA LYS A 254 11.04 8.32 17.62
C LYS A 254 10.86 9.26 16.42
N TRP A 255 11.93 9.98 16.05
CA TRP A 255 11.91 10.87 14.89
C TRP A 255 11.57 10.13 13.59
N ILE A 256 11.87 8.83 13.45
CA ILE A 256 11.57 8.06 12.24
C ILE A 256 10.08 7.79 12.06
N PRO A 257 9.38 7.13 13.00
CA PRO A 257 7.94 6.96 12.87
C PRO A 257 7.22 8.31 12.82
N SER A 258 7.74 9.37 13.48
CA SER A 258 7.20 10.73 13.36
C SER A 258 7.36 11.30 11.95
N SER A 259 8.56 11.22 11.37
CA SER A 259 8.83 11.68 10.01
C SER A 259 8.04 10.89 9.00
N PHE A 260 7.92 9.57 9.17
CA PHE A 260 7.11 8.72 8.30
C PHE A 260 5.63 9.12 8.36
N LEU A 261 5.08 9.32 9.57
CA LEU A 261 3.69 9.78 9.76
C LEU A 261 3.46 11.17 9.14
N ALA A 262 4.41 12.10 9.32
CA ALA A 262 4.33 13.44 8.74
C ALA A 262 4.37 13.39 7.20
N LEU A 263 5.28 12.59 6.63
CA LEU A 263 5.37 12.40 5.18
C LEU A 263 4.10 11.73 4.62
N MET A 264 3.55 10.73 5.31
CA MET A 264 2.25 10.15 4.94
C MET A 264 1.14 11.20 4.97
N PHE A 265 1.05 11.99 6.03
CA PHE A 265 0.04 13.03 6.15
C PHE A 265 0.15 14.04 5.01
N VAL A 266 1.36 14.56 4.77
CA VAL A 266 1.66 15.47 3.67
C VAL A 266 1.30 14.84 2.33
N ALA A 267 1.73 13.60 2.07
CA ALA A 267 1.43 12.90 0.83
C ALA A 267 -0.08 12.65 0.64
N MET A 268 -0.84 12.43 1.71
CA MET A 268 -2.28 12.19 1.60
C MET A 268 -3.11 13.47 1.52
N TRP A 269 -2.57 14.63 1.95
CA TRP A 269 -3.33 15.90 1.99
C TRP A 269 -2.87 16.93 0.95
N LEU A 270 -1.63 16.85 0.45
CA LEU A 270 -1.10 17.77 -0.55
C LEU A 270 -1.15 17.21 -1.98
N THR A 271 -1.63 15.99 -2.18
CA THR A 271 -1.97 15.52 -3.53
C THR A 271 -3.13 16.36 -4.04
N GLU A 272 -2.92 17.08 -5.14
CA GLU A 272 -3.97 17.85 -5.82
C GLU A 272 -5.07 16.86 -6.24
N ALA A 273 -6.25 16.99 -5.65
CA ALA A 273 -7.45 16.27 -6.07
C ALA A 273 -8.37 17.22 -6.83
#